data_AF-A0A964QAY2-F1
#
_entry.id   AF-A0A964QAY2-F1
#
_cell.length_a   1.000
_cell.length_b   1.000
_cell.length_c   1.000
_cell.angle_alpha   90.00
_cell.angle_beta   90.00
_cell.angle_gamma   90.00
#
_symmetry.space_group_name_H-M   'P 1'
#
loop_
_entity.id
_entity.type
_entity.pdbx_description
1 polymer ?
#
loop_
_entity_poly.entity_id
_entity_poly.type
_entity_poly.pdbx_seq_one_letter_code
_entity_poly.pdbx_strand_id
1 'polypeptide(L)'
;MLLCRTVRFALSPTRPVDLICPKTNAYAAWPSAQGWHAHISLEVVIAGVPDPRTGYLISISEIDEITRRKALPLLDQAFRSGGAQELSLQPIAQALKNEMPFPLQSITLVQSNFLSFFYEVSMPNHATMTQSFEFAASHRLHCDDLDAATNLKIFGKCNNAAGHGHNYRIEVSVRTLIQDPPKVRLDQLEHVVRQNVIVKLDHKHLNTDVPSFAKHNPSVEMIARVCHDWLVQPIKDVGGELVRVRVWETEKTSAMYPS
;
A
#
# COMPACT_ATOMS: atom_id res chain seq x y z
N MET A 1 0.61 -23.39 2.30
CA MET A 1 -0.33 -22.45 1.63
C MET A 1 -0.44 -21.20 2.49
N LEU A 2 -0.66 -20.03 1.87
CA LEU A 2 -1.05 -18.80 2.58
C LEU A 2 -2.54 -18.53 2.36
N LEU A 3 -3.27 -18.22 3.43
CA LEU A 3 -4.65 -17.75 3.36
C LEU A 3 -4.70 -16.30 3.86
N CYS A 4 -5.20 -15.40 3.01
CA CYS A 4 -5.42 -14.00 3.36
C CYS A 4 -6.92 -13.74 3.56
N ARG A 5 -7.26 -13.03 4.62
CA ARG A 5 -8.63 -12.59 4.91
C ARG A 5 -8.66 -11.12 5.29
N THR A 6 -9.45 -10.32 4.58
CA THR A 6 -9.70 -8.92 4.92
C THR A 6 -10.92 -8.80 5.82
N VAL A 7 -10.73 -8.21 7.00
CA VAL A 7 -11.78 -7.93 7.98
C VAL A 7 -12.02 -6.43 8.04
N ARG A 8 -13.22 -5.99 7.66
CA ARG A 8 -13.61 -4.57 7.61
C ARG A 8 -14.36 -4.15 8.85
N PHE A 9 -14.10 -2.95 9.35
CA PHE A 9 -14.75 -2.37 10.54
C PHE A 9 -14.82 -0.84 10.42
N ALA A 10 -15.66 -0.24 11.25
CA ALA A 10 -15.77 1.20 11.40
C ALA A 10 -15.38 1.60 12.83
N LEU A 11 -14.54 2.61 12.96
CA LEU A 11 -14.17 3.20 14.25
C LEU A 11 -14.80 4.58 14.40
N SER A 12 -15.40 4.86 15.55
CA SER A 12 -16.04 6.15 15.84
C SER A 12 -15.28 6.89 16.94
N PRO A 13 -15.00 8.19 16.79
CA PRO A 13 -14.33 8.95 17.84
C PRO A 13 -15.17 9.03 19.13
N THR A 14 -16.50 8.95 19.01
CA THR A 14 -17.42 9.20 20.13
C THR A 14 -18.05 7.94 20.72
N ARG A 15 -17.98 6.79 20.05
CA ARG A 15 -18.67 5.57 20.49
C ARG A 15 -17.77 4.34 20.37
N PRO A 16 -17.55 3.58 21.46
CA PRO A 16 -16.77 2.34 21.42
C PRO A 16 -17.40 1.34 20.46
N VAL A 17 -16.57 0.44 19.94
CA VAL A 17 -17.03 -0.66 19.10
C VAL A 17 -18.00 -1.54 19.88
N ASP A 18 -19.18 -1.79 19.32
CA ASP A 18 -20.18 -2.72 19.86
C ASP A 18 -20.18 -4.03 19.07
N LEU A 19 -19.56 -5.06 19.65
CA LEU A 19 -19.50 -6.41 19.08
C LEU A 19 -20.74 -7.26 19.37
N ILE A 20 -21.72 -6.76 20.13
CA ILE A 20 -22.93 -7.48 20.54
C ILE A 20 -24.06 -7.24 19.52
N CYS A 21 -23.97 -6.17 18.71
CA CYS A 21 -24.97 -5.88 17.70
C CYS A 21 -25.12 -7.01 16.65
N PRO A 22 -26.32 -7.25 16.08
CA PRO A 22 -26.51 -8.29 15.08
C PRO A 22 -25.57 -8.12 13.88
N LYS A 23 -24.99 -9.23 13.42
CA LYS A 23 -24.19 -9.25 12.18
C LYS A 23 -25.08 -8.87 10.99
N THR A 24 -24.53 -8.06 10.10
CA THR A 24 -25.19 -7.67 8.84
C THR A 24 -24.37 -8.18 7.66
N ASN A 25 -25.01 -8.33 6.50
CA ASN A 25 -24.33 -8.66 5.24
C ASN A 25 -23.85 -7.39 4.49
N ALA A 26 -23.62 -6.29 5.22
CA ALA A 26 -23.20 -5.04 4.61
C ALA A 26 -21.77 -5.16 4.04
N TYR A 27 -21.57 -4.66 2.83
CA TYR A 27 -20.25 -4.66 2.19
C TYR A 27 -19.24 -3.76 2.92
N ALA A 28 -19.75 -2.66 3.51
CA ALA A 28 -18.94 -1.63 4.14
C ALA A 28 -18.19 -2.19 5.37
N ALA A 29 -18.88 -2.41 6.48
CA ALA A 29 -18.27 -2.86 7.72
C ALA A 29 -19.31 -3.48 8.64
N TRP A 30 -18.85 -4.39 9.49
CA TRP A 30 -19.55 -4.77 10.72
C TRP A 30 -18.56 -4.69 11.90
N PRO A 31 -18.93 -4.13 13.06
CA PRO A 31 -20.17 -3.40 13.37
C PRO A 31 -20.44 -2.22 12.41
N SER A 32 -21.73 -1.98 12.13
CA SER A 32 -22.14 -0.92 11.21
C SER A 32 -21.75 0.45 11.74
N ALA A 33 -21.28 1.32 10.86
CA ALA A 33 -20.91 2.67 11.26
C ALA A 33 -22.13 3.51 11.66
N GLN A 34 -21.96 4.36 12.68
CA GLN A 34 -22.95 5.36 13.07
C GLN A 34 -22.27 6.73 13.21
N GLY A 35 -22.82 7.76 12.55
CA GLY A 35 -22.24 9.10 12.52
C GLY A 35 -20.91 9.17 11.75
N TRP A 36 -20.07 10.14 12.08
CA TRP A 36 -18.71 10.25 11.55
C TRP A 36 -17.82 9.11 12.05
N HIS A 37 -17.11 8.47 11.13
CA HIS A 37 -16.32 7.27 11.41
C HIS A 37 -15.15 7.13 10.44
N ALA A 38 -14.12 6.40 10.86
CA ALA A 38 -13.08 5.90 9.98
C ALA A 38 -13.47 4.50 9.49
N HIS A 39 -13.45 4.29 8.18
CA HIS A 39 -13.55 2.96 7.57
C HIS A 39 -12.16 2.37 7.47
N ILE A 40 -11.94 1.25 8.15
CA ILE A 40 -10.62 0.62 8.26
C ILE A 40 -10.78 -0.87 7.98
N SER A 41 -9.77 -1.47 7.37
CA SER A 41 -9.69 -2.91 7.18
C SER A 41 -8.40 -3.47 7.74
N LEU A 42 -8.45 -4.69 8.27
CA LEU A 42 -7.28 -5.45 8.65
C LEU A 42 -7.20 -6.70 7.76
N GLU A 43 -6.15 -6.80 6.97
CA GLU A 43 -5.81 -8.03 6.27
C GLU A 43 -5.02 -8.91 7.22
N VAL A 44 -5.40 -10.18 7.32
CA VAL A 44 -4.75 -11.17 8.18
C VAL A 44 -4.28 -12.31 7.29
N VAL A 45 -2.99 -12.62 7.34
CA VAL A 45 -2.39 -13.72 6.58
C VAL A 45 -1.93 -14.80 7.53
N ILE A 46 -2.44 -16.02 7.34
CA ILE A 46 -2.02 -17.21 8.08
C ILE A 46 -1.42 -18.23 7.11
N ALA A 47 -0.55 -19.10 7.61
CA ALA A 47 0.05 -20.19 6.85
C ALA A 47 -0.32 -21.55 7.43
N GLY A 48 -0.51 -22.52 6.54
CA GLY A 48 -0.63 -23.92 6.93
C GLY A 48 -0.87 -24.86 5.76
N VAL A 49 -1.21 -26.09 6.08
CA VAL A 49 -1.54 -27.16 5.13
C VAL A 49 -3.05 -27.37 5.19
N PRO A 50 -3.78 -27.27 4.06
CA PRO A 50 -5.21 -27.57 4.05
C PRO A 50 -5.49 -29.01 4.47
N ASP A 51 -6.61 -29.23 5.14
CA ASP A 51 -7.08 -30.56 5.50
C ASP A 51 -7.27 -31.40 4.21
N PRO A 52 -6.74 -32.64 4.16
CA PRO A 52 -6.71 -33.43 2.92
C PRO A 52 -8.09 -33.92 2.46
N ARG A 53 -9.11 -33.90 3.33
CA ARG A 53 -10.47 -34.33 2.97
C ARG A 53 -11.33 -33.18 2.45
N THR A 54 -11.24 -32.04 3.11
CA THR A 54 -12.07 -30.86 2.83
C THR A 54 -11.37 -29.89 1.87
N GLY A 55 -10.04 -29.90 1.81
CA GLY A 55 -9.23 -28.90 1.10
C GLY A 55 -9.23 -27.52 1.78
N TYR A 56 -9.82 -27.38 2.97
CA TYR A 56 -9.88 -26.12 3.72
C TYR A 56 -8.74 -26.02 4.71
N LEU A 57 -8.22 -24.80 4.90
CA LEU A 57 -7.32 -24.50 6.01
C LEU A 57 -8.12 -24.25 7.29
N ILE A 58 -9.02 -23.26 7.24
CA ILE A 58 -9.88 -22.84 8.35
C ILE A 58 -11.13 -22.17 7.76
N SER A 59 -12.22 -22.12 8.51
CA SER A 59 -13.35 -21.26 8.16
C SER A 59 -12.97 -19.78 8.24
N ILE A 60 -13.29 -19.00 7.21
CA ILE A 60 -13.06 -17.55 7.21
C ILE A 60 -13.85 -16.83 8.32
N SER A 61 -14.97 -17.42 8.76
CA SER A 61 -15.78 -16.88 9.86
C SER A 61 -15.03 -16.92 11.19
N GLU A 62 -14.16 -17.90 11.39
CA GLU A 62 -13.33 -18.04 12.59
C GLU A 62 -12.24 -16.96 12.60
N ILE A 63 -11.61 -16.68 11.45
CA ILE A 63 -10.67 -15.57 11.30
C ILE A 63 -11.38 -14.24 11.59
N ASP A 64 -12.58 -14.03 11.04
CA ASP A 64 -13.37 -12.81 11.26
C ASP A 64 -13.69 -12.63 12.76
N GLU A 65 -14.08 -13.70 13.47
CA GLU A 65 -14.41 -13.67 14.89
C GLU A 65 -13.17 -13.38 15.77
N ILE A 66 -12.07 -14.10 15.57
CA ILE A 66 -10.82 -13.88 16.32
C ILE A 66 -10.34 -12.46 16.07
N THR A 67 -10.34 -12.00 14.82
CA THR A 67 -9.88 -10.65 14.46
C THR A 67 -10.70 -9.59 15.16
N ARG A 68 -12.03 -9.73 15.18
CA ARG A 68 -12.91 -8.76 15.84
C ARG A 68 -12.78 -8.78 17.35
N ARG A 69 -12.64 -9.95 17.95
CA ARG A 69 -12.50 -10.11 19.39
C ARG A 69 -11.15 -9.62 19.91
N LYS A 70 -10.07 -9.75 19.12
CA LYS A 70 -8.69 -9.52 19.58
C LYS A 70 -8.04 -8.27 19.02
N ALA A 71 -8.23 -7.95 17.73
CA ALA A 71 -7.62 -6.77 17.11
C ALA A 71 -8.48 -5.52 17.29
N LEU A 72 -9.80 -5.63 17.14
CA LEU A 72 -10.67 -4.46 17.08
C LEU A 72 -10.69 -3.61 18.36
N PRO A 73 -10.69 -4.17 19.59
CA PRO A 73 -10.58 -3.37 20.81
C PRO A 73 -9.27 -2.58 20.89
N LEU A 74 -8.15 -3.18 20.45
CA LEU A 74 -6.84 -2.52 20.44
C LEU A 74 -6.81 -1.37 19.41
N LEU A 75 -7.39 -1.59 18.23
CA LEU A 75 -7.54 -0.55 17.21
C LEU A 75 -8.47 0.58 17.65
N ASP A 76 -9.59 0.26 18.30
CA ASP A 76 -10.51 1.28 18.82
C ASP A 76 -9.82 2.15 19.87
N GLN A 77 -9.06 1.54 20.79
CA GLN A 77 -8.27 2.26 21.78
C GLN A 77 -7.21 3.15 21.13
N ALA A 78 -6.42 2.61 20.19
CA ALA A 78 -5.37 3.36 19.49
C ALA A 78 -5.94 4.53 18.67
N PHE A 79 -7.08 4.32 18.01
CA PHE A 79 -7.79 5.34 17.24
C PHE A 79 -8.27 6.49 18.13
N ARG A 80 -8.83 6.17 19.31
CA ARG A 80 -9.31 7.18 20.28
C ARG A 80 -8.17 7.94 20.95
N SER A 81 -7.03 7.30 21.20
CA SER A 81 -5.89 7.94 21.84
C SER A 81 -5.08 8.83 20.90
N GLY A 82 -5.32 8.75 19.58
CA GLY A 82 -4.55 9.48 18.57
C GLY A 82 -3.11 8.98 18.43
N GLY A 83 -2.83 7.74 18.84
CA GLY A 83 -1.49 7.14 18.76
C GLY A 83 -1.07 6.83 17.32
N ALA A 84 0.25 6.69 17.11
CA ALA A 84 0.79 6.30 15.80
C ALA A 84 0.33 4.89 15.40
N GLN A 85 -0.02 4.72 14.12
CA GLN A 85 -0.61 3.51 13.55
C GLN A 85 0.29 2.29 13.74
N GLU A 86 1.57 2.44 13.47
CA GLU A 86 2.59 1.41 13.53
C GLU A 86 2.75 0.83 14.95
N LEU A 87 2.51 1.62 16.00
CA LEU A 87 2.57 1.16 17.38
C LEU A 87 1.45 0.18 17.73
N SER A 88 0.32 0.27 17.00
CA SER A 88 -0.81 -0.64 17.21
C SER A 88 -0.57 -2.04 16.61
N LEU A 89 0.29 -2.15 15.60
CA LEU A 89 0.45 -3.38 14.81
C LEU A 89 1.02 -4.53 15.64
N GLN A 90 2.07 -4.28 16.42
CA GLN A 90 2.73 -5.34 17.19
C GLN A 90 1.80 -5.93 18.27
N PRO A 91 1.12 -5.14 19.13
CA PRO A 91 0.11 -5.66 20.06
C PRO A 91 -1.02 -6.44 19.36
N ILE A 92 -1.52 -5.94 18.23
CA ILE A 92 -2.56 -6.62 17.44
C ILE A 92 -2.05 -7.96 16.93
N ALA A 93 -0.89 -7.99 16.28
CA ALA A 93 -0.30 -9.20 15.73
C ALA A 93 -0.04 -10.24 16.84
N GLN A 94 0.42 -9.81 18.01
CA GLN A 94 0.62 -10.71 19.15
C GLN A 94 -0.70 -11.28 19.67
N ALA A 95 -1.75 -10.45 19.80
CA ALA A 95 -3.07 -10.89 20.23
C ALA A 95 -3.70 -11.88 19.25
N LEU A 96 -3.52 -11.67 17.94
CA LEU A 96 -3.99 -12.60 16.91
C LEU A 96 -3.16 -13.90 16.91
N LYS A 97 -1.83 -13.80 16.98
CA LYS A 97 -0.93 -14.96 17.00
C LYS A 97 -1.23 -15.92 18.14
N ASN A 98 -1.64 -15.40 19.30
CA ASN A 98 -1.97 -16.21 20.47
C ASN A 98 -3.27 -17.02 20.34
N GLU A 99 -4.16 -16.65 19.41
CA GLU A 99 -5.51 -17.20 19.31
C GLU A 99 -5.78 -17.87 17.96
N MET A 100 -5.06 -17.50 16.90
CA MET A 100 -5.19 -18.12 15.59
C MET A 100 -4.73 -19.58 15.66
N PRO A 101 -5.53 -20.54 15.15
CA PRO A 101 -5.16 -21.95 15.17
C PRO A 101 -4.04 -22.31 14.18
N PHE A 102 -3.71 -21.39 13.26
CA PHE A 102 -2.62 -21.51 12.32
C PHE A 102 -1.61 -20.36 12.50
N PRO A 103 -0.32 -20.59 12.19
CA PRO A 103 0.71 -19.56 12.27
C PRO A 103 0.37 -18.28 11.51
N LEU A 104 0.18 -17.19 12.26
CA LEU A 104 0.09 -15.84 11.71
C LEU A 104 1.40 -15.47 11.01
N GLN A 105 1.31 -15.01 9.76
CA GLN A 105 2.45 -14.56 8.96
C GLN A 105 2.58 -13.04 8.98
N SER A 106 1.48 -12.34 8.73
CA SER A 106 1.45 -10.89 8.65
C SER A 106 0.06 -10.32 8.88
N ILE A 107 0.03 -9.02 9.14
CA ILE A 107 -1.18 -8.21 9.11
C ILE A 107 -0.94 -6.95 8.27
N THR A 108 -1.98 -6.46 7.59
CA THR A 108 -1.98 -5.16 6.92
C THR A 108 -3.12 -4.32 7.46
N LEU A 109 -2.81 -3.21 8.13
CA LEU A 109 -3.80 -2.19 8.48
C LEU A 109 -4.02 -1.27 7.28
N VAL A 110 -5.17 -1.37 6.65
CA VAL A 110 -5.58 -0.53 5.52
C VAL A 110 -6.49 0.57 6.06
N GLN A 111 -5.96 1.79 6.16
CA GLN A 111 -6.70 2.95 6.66
C GLN A 111 -7.53 3.64 5.57
N SER A 112 -7.08 3.55 4.33
CA SER A 112 -7.79 4.06 3.16
C SER A 112 -7.29 3.35 1.90
N ASN A 113 -7.82 3.71 0.74
CA ASN A 113 -7.31 3.26 -0.55
C ASN A 113 -5.88 3.77 -0.87
N PHE A 114 -5.35 4.68 -0.05
CA PHE A 114 -4.12 5.42 -0.32
C PHE A 114 -3.08 5.29 0.79
N LEU A 115 -3.40 4.62 1.90
CA LEU A 115 -2.51 4.48 3.05
C LEU A 115 -2.72 3.13 3.73
N SER A 116 -1.63 2.37 3.86
CA SER A 116 -1.61 1.11 4.58
C SER A 116 -0.31 0.90 5.36
N PHE A 117 -0.38 0.06 6.39
CA PHE A 117 0.74 -0.33 7.23
C PHE A 117 0.81 -1.85 7.32
N PHE A 118 1.89 -2.42 6.82
CA PHE A 118 2.14 -3.86 6.81
C PHE A 118 3.09 -4.24 7.95
N TYR A 119 2.77 -5.33 8.65
CA TYR A 119 3.59 -5.90 9.72
C TYR A 119 3.80 -7.40 9.44
N GLU A 120 5.04 -7.84 9.50
CA GLU A 120 5.40 -9.26 9.33
C GLU A 120 5.90 -9.83 10.65
N VAL A 121 5.39 -11.01 11.03
CA VAL A 121 5.73 -11.64 12.31
C VAL A 121 7.22 -12.01 12.40
N SER A 122 7.88 -12.24 11.26
CA SER A 122 9.32 -12.52 11.16
C SER A 122 10.21 -11.30 11.45
N MET A 123 9.66 -10.08 11.35
CA MET A 123 10.37 -8.81 11.57
C MET A 123 9.64 -7.95 12.61
N PRO A 124 9.58 -8.39 13.89
CA PRO A 124 8.64 -7.85 14.87
C PRO A 124 8.88 -6.39 15.29
N ASN A 125 10.05 -5.83 14.95
CA ASN A 125 10.40 -4.45 15.26
C ASN A 125 10.19 -3.48 14.08
N HIS A 126 9.68 -3.96 12.94
CA HIS A 126 9.51 -3.16 11.73
C HIS A 126 8.07 -3.17 11.22
N ALA A 127 7.69 -2.06 10.61
CA ALA A 127 6.48 -1.93 9.82
C ALA A 127 6.82 -1.33 8.45
N THR A 128 6.06 -1.69 7.43
CA THR A 128 6.14 -1.09 6.10
C THR A 128 4.93 -0.19 5.87
N MET A 129 5.13 1.12 5.85
CA MET A 129 4.12 2.10 5.47
C MET A 129 4.07 2.22 3.95
N THR A 130 2.89 2.19 3.35
CA THR A 130 2.70 2.42 1.91
C THR A 130 1.72 3.56 1.70
N GLN A 131 2.14 4.59 0.97
CA GLN A 131 1.32 5.75 0.63
C GLN A 131 1.24 5.96 -0.88
N SER A 132 0.05 6.30 -1.36
CA SER A 132 -0.22 6.67 -2.75
C SER A 132 -0.11 8.18 -2.96
N PHE A 133 0.47 8.56 -4.10
CA PHE A 133 0.55 9.93 -4.62
C PHE A 133 0.13 9.95 -6.09
N GLU A 134 -0.08 11.13 -6.65
CA GLU A 134 -0.44 11.31 -8.05
C GLU A 134 0.38 12.41 -8.72
N PHE A 135 0.57 12.27 -10.03
CA PHE A 135 1.09 13.32 -10.90
C PHE A 135 0.50 13.17 -12.32
N ALA A 136 0.29 14.29 -13.00
CA ALA A 136 -0.16 14.31 -14.39
C ALA A 136 1.03 14.56 -15.31
N ALA A 137 1.27 13.71 -16.31
CA ALA A 137 2.36 13.91 -17.25
C ALA A 137 2.00 13.42 -18.65
N SER A 138 2.63 14.02 -19.66
CA SER A 138 2.55 13.58 -21.04
C SER A 138 3.86 12.94 -21.51
N HIS A 139 3.76 12.06 -22.50
CA HIS A 139 4.91 11.37 -23.08
C HIS A 139 4.62 10.78 -24.47
N ARG A 140 5.70 10.28 -25.09
CA ARG A 140 5.69 9.47 -26.29
C ARG A 140 6.65 8.30 -26.11
N LEU A 141 6.22 7.11 -26.52
CA LEU A 141 7.11 5.94 -26.59
C LEU A 141 7.64 5.83 -28.01
N HIS A 142 8.93 6.05 -28.22
CA HIS A 142 9.61 6.05 -29.52
C HIS A 142 11.09 5.67 -29.37
N CYS A 143 11.65 4.96 -30.35
CA CYS A 143 13.08 4.71 -30.42
C CYS A 143 13.63 5.28 -31.74
N ASP A 144 14.57 6.22 -31.64
CA ASP A 144 15.14 6.92 -32.80
C ASP A 144 15.91 5.97 -33.75
N ASP A 145 16.46 4.88 -33.20
CA ASP A 145 17.20 3.87 -33.97
C ASP A 145 16.30 2.85 -34.72
N LEU A 146 14.98 2.96 -34.57
CA LEU A 146 14.01 2.07 -35.24
C LEU A 146 13.27 2.83 -36.36
N ASP A 147 13.00 2.15 -37.47
CA ASP A 147 12.17 2.72 -38.53
C ASP A 147 10.72 2.99 -38.04
N ALA A 148 10.00 3.83 -38.79
CA ALA A 148 8.64 4.25 -38.42
C ALA A 148 7.65 3.07 -38.32
N ALA A 149 7.77 2.08 -39.20
CA ALA A 149 6.90 0.91 -39.23
C ALA A 149 7.11 0.03 -37.98
N THR A 150 8.36 -0.15 -37.56
CA THR A 150 8.76 -0.89 -36.38
C THR A 150 8.33 -0.17 -35.11
N ASN A 151 8.55 1.14 -35.04
CA ASN A 151 8.05 1.98 -33.94
C ASN A 151 6.53 1.87 -33.77
N LEU A 152 5.77 2.00 -34.87
CA LEU A 152 4.31 1.86 -34.86
C LEU A 152 3.88 0.45 -34.46
N LYS A 153 4.60 -0.59 -34.92
CA LYS A 153 4.30 -1.98 -34.56
C LYS A 153 4.52 -2.27 -33.07
N ILE A 154 5.58 -1.73 -32.47
CA ILE A 154 5.93 -1.97 -31.05
C ILE A 154 5.06 -1.13 -30.13
N PHE A 155 4.95 0.18 -30.38
CA PHE A 155 4.34 1.12 -29.44
C PHE A 155 2.90 1.52 -29.81
N GLY A 156 2.46 1.23 -31.04
CA GLY A 156 1.09 1.51 -31.48
C GLY A 156 0.66 2.95 -31.22
N LYS A 157 -0.48 3.11 -30.55
CA LYS A 157 -1.05 4.42 -30.19
C LYS A 157 -0.12 5.26 -29.30
N CYS A 158 0.76 4.62 -28.52
CA CYS A 158 1.71 5.31 -27.65
C CYS A 158 2.86 5.99 -28.43
N ASN A 159 3.01 5.69 -29.74
CA ASN A 159 4.00 6.33 -30.63
C ASN A 159 3.50 7.63 -31.27
N ASN A 160 2.28 8.09 -30.96
CA ASN A 160 1.70 9.32 -31.53
C ASN A 160 2.73 10.48 -31.49
N ALA A 161 2.96 11.15 -32.62
CA ALA A 161 4.00 12.17 -32.74
C ALA A 161 3.78 13.36 -31.80
N ALA A 162 2.51 13.70 -31.52
CA ALA A 162 2.14 14.72 -30.55
C ALA A 162 2.10 14.21 -29.09
N GLY A 163 2.46 12.95 -28.86
CA GLY A 163 2.39 12.30 -27.55
C GLY A 163 0.96 11.98 -27.10
N HIS A 164 0.84 11.62 -25.83
CA HIS A 164 -0.39 11.45 -25.05
C HIS A 164 -0.05 11.67 -23.57
N GLY A 165 -0.99 11.53 -22.64
CA GLY A 165 -0.68 11.67 -21.22
C GLY A 165 -1.59 10.87 -20.31
N HIS A 166 -1.20 10.81 -19.04
CA HIS A 166 -1.88 10.04 -18.01
C HIS A 166 -1.86 10.79 -16.68
N ASN A 167 -2.83 10.44 -15.84
CA ASN A 167 -2.80 10.74 -14.41
C ASN A 167 -2.19 9.53 -13.72
N TYR A 168 -0.88 9.56 -13.51
CA TYR A 168 -0.15 8.47 -12.90
C TYR A 168 -0.43 8.43 -11.40
N ARG A 169 -0.56 7.22 -10.85
CA ARG A 169 -0.56 7.00 -9.40
C ARG A 169 0.70 6.26 -8.99
N ILE A 170 1.44 6.79 -8.02
CA ILE A 170 2.63 6.16 -7.47
C ILE A 170 2.38 5.71 -6.03
N GLU A 171 2.68 4.46 -5.73
CA GLU A 171 2.71 3.91 -4.37
C GLU A 171 4.17 3.77 -3.93
N VAL A 172 4.50 4.35 -2.79
CA VAL A 172 5.84 4.26 -2.19
C VAL A 172 5.73 3.47 -0.90
N SER A 173 6.42 2.32 -0.82
CA SER A 173 6.49 1.48 0.37
C SER A 173 7.81 1.70 1.09
N VAL A 174 7.76 2.12 2.35
CA VAL A 174 8.93 2.39 3.21
C VAL A 174 8.85 1.55 4.48
N ARG A 175 9.91 0.80 4.76
CA ARG A 175 10.08 0.08 6.02
C ARG A 175 10.73 1.00 7.05
N THR A 176 10.22 0.96 8.27
CA THR A 176 10.73 1.72 9.41
C THR A 176 10.65 0.89 10.69
N LEU A 177 11.43 1.28 11.70
CA LEU A 177 11.30 0.73 13.05
C LEU A 177 10.00 1.19 13.70
N ILE A 178 9.37 0.29 14.45
CA ILE A 178 8.21 0.58 15.31
C ILE A 178 8.74 1.13 16.63
N GLN A 179 8.56 2.42 16.87
CA GLN A 179 9.02 3.13 18.07
C GLN A 179 8.25 4.44 18.26
N ASP A 180 8.32 5.01 19.46
CA ASP A 180 7.75 6.31 19.81
C ASP A 180 8.87 7.26 20.30
N PRO A 181 9.15 8.39 19.61
CA PRO A 181 8.51 8.83 18.37
C PRO A 181 8.91 7.98 17.15
N PRO A 182 8.06 7.94 16.12
CA PRO A 182 8.35 7.16 14.92
C PRO A 182 9.54 7.72 14.16
N LYS A 183 10.34 6.81 13.58
CA LYS A 183 11.57 7.17 12.87
C LYS A 183 11.27 7.87 11.54
N VAL A 184 10.29 7.37 10.80
CA VAL A 184 9.77 7.99 9.58
C VAL A 184 8.32 8.36 9.80
N ARG A 185 8.03 9.66 9.85
CA ARG A 185 6.65 10.15 9.91
C ARG A 185 6.03 10.25 8.51
N LEU A 186 4.70 10.25 8.45
CA LEU A 186 3.95 10.39 7.21
C LEU A 186 4.26 11.72 6.50
N ASP A 187 4.28 12.84 7.23
CA ASP A 187 4.60 14.17 6.68
C ASP A 187 6.02 14.24 6.09
N GLN A 188 6.97 13.51 6.68
CA GLN A 188 8.33 13.41 6.16
C GLN A 188 8.38 12.60 4.86
N LEU A 189 7.65 11.47 4.79
CA LEU A 189 7.52 10.69 3.56
C LEU A 189 6.91 11.55 2.44
N GLU A 190 5.83 12.25 2.73
CA GLU A 190 5.16 13.15 1.79
C GLU A 190 6.11 14.22 1.27
N HIS A 191 6.91 14.83 2.17
CA HIS A 191 7.90 15.82 1.78
C HIS A 191 8.98 15.21 0.87
N VAL A 192 9.54 14.06 1.24
CA VAL A 192 10.56 13.38 0.43
C VAL A 192 10.03 13.04 -0.96
N VAL A 193 8.85 12.45 -1.06
CA VAL A 193 8.24 12.10 -2.36
C VAL A 193 7.93 13.34 -3.17
N ARG A 194 7.41 14.40 -2.54
CA ARG A 194 7.15 15.68 -3.23
C ARG A 194 8.41 16.23 -3.87
N GLN A 195 9.51 16.38 -3.11
CA GLN A 195 10.74 17.01 -3.60
C GLN A 195 11.47 16.15 -4.63
N ASN A 196 11.43 14.82 -4.48
CA ASN A 196 12.25 13.92 -5.28
C ASN A 196 11.52 13.32 -6.49
N VAL A 197 10.19 13.30 -6.49
CA VAL A 197 9.36 12.73 -7.56
C VAL A 197 8.38 13.76 -8.09
N ILE A 198 7.43 14.23 -7.28
CA ILE A 198 6.27 15.00 -7.77
C ILE A 198 6.71 16.29 -8.46
N VAL A 199 7.60 17.09 -7.85
CA VAL A 199 8.12 18.33 -8.44
C VAL A 199 8.83 18.09 -9.78
N LYS A 200 9.41 16.91 -9.99
CA LYS A 200 10.15 16.57 -11.20
C LYS A 200 9.26 16.05 -12.33
N LEU A 201 8.09 15.50 -12.03
CA LEU A 201 7.24 14.80 -13.01
C LEU A 201 5.89 15.47 -13.25
N ASP A 202 5.34 16.17 -12.26
CA ASP A 202 4.00 16.72 -12.35
C ASP A 202 3.91 17.89 -13.34
N HIS A 203 2.87 17.85 -14.18
CA HIS A 203 2.61 18.76 -15.28
C HIS A 203 3.80 18.89 -16.26
N LYS A 204 4.51 17.78 -16.54
CA LYS A 204 5.65 17.72 -17.46
C LYS A 204 5.38 16.88 -18.70
N HIS A 205 6.10 17.19 -19.77
CA HIS A 205 6.32 16.24 -20.87
C HIS A 205 7.58 15.43 -20.58
N LEU A 206 7.44 14.14 -20.26
CA LEU A 206 8.51 13.31 -19.69
C LEU A 206 9.73 13.20 -20.61
N ASN A 207 9.55 13.08 -21.93
CA ASN A 207 10.68 12.95 -22.84
C ASN A 207 11.54 14.22 -22.95
N THR A 208 10.97 15.41 -22.70
CA THR A 208 11.64 16.70 -22.98
C THR A 208 12.04 17.44 -21.72
N ASP A 209 11.23 17.34 -20.66
CA ASP A 209 11.39 18.17 -19.47
C ASP A 209 12.14 17.43 -18.35
N VAL A 210 12.30 16.11 -18.47
CA VAL A 210 12.86 15.25 -17.43
C VAL A 210 14.12 14.55 -17.95
N PRO A 211 15.33 15.02 -17.56
CA PRO A 211 16.59 14.52 -18.11
C PRO A 211 16.79 12.99 -18.01
N SER A 212 16.21 12.33 -17.00
CA SER A 212 16.29 10.88 -16.83
C SER A 212 15.63 10.06 -17.96
N PHE A 213 14.75 10.68 -18.76
CA PHE A 213 14.12 10.07 -19.93
C PHE A 213 14.70 10.56 -21.27
N ALA A 214 15.78 11.34 -21.26
CA ALA A 214 16.39 11.84 -22.50
C ALA A 214 16.94 10.72 -23.40
N LYS A 215 17.32 9.57 -22.83
CA LYS A 215 17.86 8.40 -23.55
C LYS A 215 17.01 7.14 -23.40
N HIS A 216 15.88 7.23 -22.70
CA HIS A 216 15.05 6.08 -22.36
C HIS A 216 13.59 6.44 -22.50
N ASN A 217 12.82 5.52 -23.08
CA ASN A 217 11.37 5.70 -23.15
C ASN A 217 10.77 5.79 -21.75
N PRO A 218 9.90 6.76 -21.47
CA PRO A 218 9.16 6.86 -20.21
C PRO A 218 8.03 5.83 -20.13
N SER A 219 8.34 4.56 -20.39
CA SER A 219 7.38 3.48 -20.11
C SER A 219 7.11 3.40 -18.60
N VAL A 220 5.98 2.82 -18.21
CA VAL A 220 5.61 2.71 -16.78
C VAL A 220 6.67 1.95 -15.96
N GLU A 221 7.34 0.96 -16.55
CA GLU A 221 8.47 0.25 -15.93
C GLU A 221 9.67 1.17 -15.69
N MET A 222 10.01 1.98 -16.70
CA MET A 222 11.11 2.93 -16.61
C MET A 222 10.81 4.04 -15.60
N ILE A 223 9.57 4.54 -15.56
CA ILE A 223 9.13 5.53 -14.57
C ILE A 223 9.25 4.95 -13.16
N ALA A 224 8.79 3.71 -12.93
CA ALA A 224 8.88 3.06 -11.63
C ALA A 224 10.34 2.91 -11.15
N ARG A 225 11.25 2.50 -12.04
CA ARG A 225 12.68 2.42 -11.75
C ARG A 225 13.29 3.78 -11.43
N VAL A 226 13.06 4.80 -12.27
CA VAL A 226 13.61 6.15 -12.05
C VAL A 226 13.12 6.75 -10.73
N CYS A 227 11.82 6.60 -10.42
CA CYS A 227 11.27 7.06 -9.14
C CYS A 227 11.89 6.32 -7.96
N HIS A 228 12.10 5.01 -8.08
CA HIS A 228 12.81 4.22 -7.07
C HIS A 228 14.23 4.73 -6.85
N ASP A 229 15.03 4.85 -7.92
CA ASP A 229 16.41 5.33 -7.89
C ASP A 229 16.50 6.72 -7.20
N TRP A 230 15.55 7.61 -7.46
CA TRP A 230 15.48 8.94 -6.84
C TRP A 230 15.08 8.92 -5.36
N LEU A 231 14.42 7.87 -4.88
CA LEU A 231 13.91 7.77 -3.51
C LEU A 231 14.83 6.98 -2.58
N VAL A 232 15.70 6.09 -3.09
CA VAL A 232 16.57 5.23 -2.25
C VAL A 232 17.33 6.04 -1.20
N GLN A 233 18.10 7.04 -1.62
CA GLN A 233 18.93 7.82 -0.69
C GLN A 233 18.11 8.77 0.19
N PRO A 234 17.15 9.56 -0.35
CA PRO A 234 16.32 10.43 0.50
C PRO A 234 15.50 9.70 1.57
N ILE A 235 15.01 8.49 1.28
CA ILE A 235 14.31 7.66 2.28
C ILE A 235 15.27 7.16 3.35
N LYS A 236 16.49 6.78 2.96
CA LYS A 236 17.55 6.40 3.92
C LYS A 236 17.94 7.56 4.82
N ASP A 237 18.00 8.78 4.30
CA ASP A 237 18.36 9.99 5.04
C ASP A 237 17.34 10.33 6.15
N VAL A 238 16.06 10.05 5.93
CA VAL A 238 15.01 10.16 6.98
C VAL A 238 14.93 8.92 7.88
N GLY A 239 15.84 7.96 7.72
CA GLY A 239 15.97 6.81 8.59
C GLY A 239 15.09 5.61 8.25
N GLY A 240 14.46 5.61 7.08
CA GLY A 240 13.69 4.50 6.53
C GLY A 240 14.51 3.63 5.57
N GLU A 241 13.86 2.59 5.07
CA GLU A 241 14.36 1.73 3.99
C GLU A 241 13.29 1.70 2.90
N LEU A 242 13.64 2.10 1.68
CA LEU A 242 12.73 1.94 0.55
C LEU A 242 12.54 0.44 0.30
N VAL A 243 11.29 -0.02 0.22
CA VAL A 243 10.97 -1.44 -0.04
C VAL A 243 10.63 -1.61 -1.52
N ARG A 244 9.77 -0.74 -2.06
CA ARG A 244 9.36 -0.77 -3.46
C ARG A 244 8.69 0.53 -3.87
N VAL A 245 8.68 0.76 -5.17
CA VAL A 245 7.86 1.77 -5.83
C VAL A 245 6.97 1.08 -6.85
N ARG A 246 5.67 1.36 -6.84
CA ARG A 246 4.73 0.95 -7.89
C ARG A 246 4.18 2.16 -8.58
N VAL A 247 4.16 2.17 -9.90
CA VAL A 247 3.55 3.24 -10.70
C VAL A 247 2.43 2.63 -11.54
N TRP A 248 1.24 3.20 -11.41
CA TRP A 248 0.07 2.92 -12.23
C TRP A 248 0.01 3.98 -13.33
N GLU A 249 0.01 3.54 -14.58
CA GLU A 249 -0.28 4.39 -15.74
C GLU A 249 -1.80 4.55 -15.91
N THR A 250 -2.54 3.47 -15.65
CA THR A 250 -4.01 3.45 -15.62
C THR A 250 -4.47 2.53 -14.49
N GLU A 251 -5.77 2.47 -14.20
CA GLU A 251 -6.32 1.50 -13.21
C GLU A 251 -6.04 0.03 -13.55
N LYS A 252 -5.70 -0.27 -14.81
CA LYS A 252 -5.48 -1.64 -15.32
C LYS A 252 -4.01 -1.97 -15.58
N THR A 253 -3.13 -0.97 -15.53
CA THR A 253 -1.71 -1.12 -15.90
C THR A 253 -0.83 -0.48 -14.86
N SER A 254 0.04 -1.29 -14.23
CA SER A 254 1.10 -0.80 -13.35
C SER A 254 2.39 -1.61 -13.51
N ALA A 255 3.50 -0.98 -13.15
CA ALA A 255 4.77 -1.63 -12.93
C ALA A 255 5.24 -1.41 -11.48
N MET A 256 5.97 -2.38 -10.95
CA MET A 256 6.54 -2.32 -9.59
C MET A 256 8.03 -2.59 -9.67
N TYR A 257 8.82 -1.72 -9.06
CA TYR A 257 10.26 -1.88 -8.89
C TYR A 257 10.58 -2.15 -7.41
N PRO A 258 11.08 -3.34 -7.05
CA PRO A 258 11.48 -3.67 -5.68
C PRO A 258 12.88 -3.13 -5.35
N SER A 259 13.19 -3.05 -4.06
CA SER A 259 14.55 -2.74 -3.54
C SER A 259 15.32 -4.01 -3.20
#